data_AF-A0A562L038-F1
#
_entry.id   AF-A0A562L038-F1
#
_cell.length_a   1.000
_cell.length_b   1.000
_cell.length_c   1.000
_cell.angle_alpha   90.00
_cell.angle_beta   90.00
_cell.angle_gamma   90.00
#
_symmetry.space_group_name_H-M   'P 1'
#
loop_
_entity.id
_entity.type
_entity.pdbx_description
1 polymer ?
#
loop_
_entity_poly.entity_id
_entity_poly.type
_entity_poly.pdbx_seq_one_letter_code
_entity_poly.pdbx_strand_id
1 'polypeptide(L)'
;MKTLVLTLLLLASAPALAAEPLQACAIPQWRHLYTSDPQGQDAGGSRQHLLDALRRGSPLRVGWGEADADGKWAVEEFADAGFTNLMNGRDVVAQLDSAMIQTDYTDATKAGLRDPALRWHALASTDGRLEALMVEVATGKVTRKLVQRTHFHWYAFAPDPACDARPAINSAPRGRMNELIFDSRKAEPASAPAPVKPAK
;
A
#
# COMPACT_ATOMS: atom_id res chain seq x y z
N MET A 1 -26.54 14.15 -80.44
CA MET A 1 -26.98 13.91 -79.05
C MET A 1 -26.53 12.51 -78.64
N LYS A 2 -25.39 12.39 -77.93
CA LYS A 2 -24.97 11.14 -77.28
C LYS A 2 -24.41 11.48 -75.90
N THR A 3 -24.98 10.79 -74.93
CA THR A 3 -25.01 11.07 -73.50
C THR A 3 -23.66 10.82 -72.83
N LEU A 4 -23.21 11.75 -72.00
CA LEU A 4 -22.04 11.63 -71.14
C LEU A 4 -22.44 10.81 -69.89
N VAL A 5 -21.83 9.64 -69.69
CA VAL A 5 -22.04 8.83 -68.48
C VAL A 5 -21.00 9.24 -67.44
N LEU A 6 -21.46 9.82 -66.33
CA LEU A 6 -20.65 10.26 -65.20
C LEU A 6 -20.51 9.09 -64.22
N THR A 7 -19.33 8.51 -64.11
CA THR A 7 -19.05 7.42 -63.15
C THR A 7 -18.77 8.03 -61.78
N LEU A 8 -19.70 7.88 -60.85
CA LEU A 8 -19.58 8.31 -59.45
C LEU A 8 -18.81 7.24 -58.66
N LEU A 9 -17.56 7.51 -58.26
CA LEU A 9 -16.82 6.67 -57.31
C LEU A 9 -17.37 6.89 -55.89
N LEU A 10 -18.10 5.92 -55.35
CA LEU A 10 -18.35 5.84 -53.91
C LEU A 10 -17.10 5.27 -53.22
N LEU A 11 -16.37 6.11 -52.48
CA LEU A 11 -15.40 5.64 -51.49
C LEU A 11 -16.15 5.07 -50.28
N ALA A 12 -16.25 3.75 -50.20
CA ALA A 12 -16.70 3.07 -48.99
C ALA A 12 -15.61 3.20 -47.91
N SER A 13 -15.88 4.04 -46.90
CA SER A 13 -15.06 4.14 -45.69
C SER A 13 -15.27 2.86 -44.88
N ALA A 14 -14.41 1.86 -45.05
CA ALA A 14 -14.40 0.71 -44.16
C ALA A 14 -14.03 1.20 -42.75
N PRO A 15 -14.80 0.87 -41.70
CA PRO A 15 -14.39 1.16 -40.33
C PRO A 15 -13.11 0.36 -40.08
N ALA A 16 -12.00 1.07 -39.87
CA ALA A 16 -10.81 0.46 -39.32
C ALA A 16 -11.20 -0.07 -37.94
N LEU A 17 -11.33 -1.39 -37.81
CA LEU A 17 -11.26 -2.07 -36.54
C LEU A 17 -9.93 -1.66 -35.91
N ALA A 18 -9.97 -0.69 -35.00
CA ALA A 18 -8.86 -0.40 -34.13
C ALA A 18 -8.64 -1.70 -33.34
N ALA A 19 -7.59 -2.43 -33.69
CA ALA A 19 -7.10 -3.50 -32.85
C ALA A 19 -6.75 -2.84 -31.51
N GLU A 20 -7.55 -3.09 -30.48
CA GLU A 20 -7.13 -2.77 -29.12
C GLU A 20 -5.77 -3.43 -28.92
N PRO A 21 -4.75 -2.70 -28.44
CA PRO A 21 -3.47 -3.31 -28.18
C PRO A 21 -3.74 -4.50 -27.27
N LEU A 22 -3.39 -5.71 -27.73
CA LEU A 22 -3.39 -6.89 -26.87
C LEU A 22 -2.59 -6.49 -25.64
N GLN A 23 -3.29 -6.33 -24.51
CA GLN A 23 -2.69 -5.95 -23.23
C GLN A 23 -1.68 -7.06 -22.93
N ALA A 24 -0.42 -6.84 -23.30
CA ALA A 24 0.62 -7.81 -23.07
C ALA A 24 0.67 -8.00 -21.56
N CYS A 25 0.35 -9.20 -21.10
CA CYS A 25 0.43 -9.54 -19.69
C CYS A 25 1.88 -9.39 -19.25
N ALA A 26 2.17 -8.21 -18.71
CA ALA A 26 3.52 -7.77 -18.47
C ALA A 26 4.11 -8.53 -17.28
N ILE A 27 5.43 -8.66 -17.29
CA ILE A 27 6.21 -9.01 -16.10
C ILE A 27 5.83 -8.09 -14.92
N PRO A 28 5.89 -8.59 -13.67
CA PRO A 28 5.63 -7.76 -12.51
C PRO A 28 6.42 -6.46 -12.54
N GLN A 29 5.75 -5.35 -12.26
CA GLN A 29 6.33 -4.02 -12.18
C GLN A 29 5.61 -3.21 -11.11
N TRP A 30 6.20 -2.11 -10.66
CA TRP A 30 5.52 -1.19 -9.75
C TRP A 30 4.36 -0.53 -10.47
N ARG A 31 3.16 -0.66 -9.90
CA ARG A 31 1.92 -0.11 -10.46
C ARG A 31 1.11 0.56 -9.38
N HIS A 32 0.56 1.73 -9.69
CA HIS A 32 -0.50 2.32 -8.89
C HIS A 32 -1.74 1.44 -8.99
N LEU A 33 -2.32 1.09 -7.85
CA LEU A 33 -3.51 0.25 -7.79
C LEU A 33 -4.70 0.98 -7.18
N TYR A 34 -4.46 1.86 -6.21
CA TYR A 34 -5.53 2.44 -5.41
C TYR A 34 -5.11 3.78 -4.79
N THR A 35 -6.05 4.71 -4.68
CA THR A 35 -5.91 5.96 -3.93
C THR A 35 -7.02 6.08 -2.91
N SER A 36 -6.67 6.39 -1.65
CA SER A 36 -7.62 6.84 -0.64
C SER A 36 -7.51 8.35 -0.43
N ASP A 37 -8.63 9.02 -0.17
CA ASP A 37 -8.63 10.41 0.29
C ASP A 37 -8.39 10.53 1.82
N PRO A 38 -8.27 11.75 2.36
CA PRO A 38 -8.12 11.96 3.80
C PRO A 38 -9.31 11.46 4.63
N GLN A 39 -10.47 11.16 4.05
CA GLN A 39 -11.64 10.60 4.72
C GLN A 39 -11.73 9.07 4.56
N GLY A 40 -10.75 8.45 3.89
CA GLY A 40 -10.71 7.01 3.63
C GLY A 40 -11.64 6.55 2.50
N GLN A 41 -12.17 7.47 1.72
CA GLN A 41 -12.97 7.16 0.54
C GLN A 41 -12.07 6.79 -0.64
N ASP A 42 -12.63 5.97 -1.52
CA ASP A 42 -11.96 5.54 -2.74
C ASP A 42 -11.89 6.71 -3.72
N ALA A 43 -10.68 7.21 -3.96
CA ALA A 43 -10.43 8.43 -4.75
C ALA A 43 -9.71 8.16 -6.08
N GLY A 44 -9.29 6.93 -6.32
CA GLY A 44 -8.64 6.52 -7.57
C GLY A 44 -8.27 5.05 -7.59
N GLY A 45 -8.11 4.49 -8.79
CA GLY A 45 -7.82 3.06 -8.97
C GLY A 45 -8.93 2.14 -8.44
N SER A 46 -8.56 0.96 -7.96
CA SER A 46 -9.48 -0.05 -7.42
C SER A 46 -8.92 -0.62 -6.12
N ARG A 47 -9.67 -0.42 -5.03
CA ARG A 47 -9.35 -1.02 -3.73
C ARG A 47 -9.24 -2.54 -3.85
N GLN A 48 -10.12 -3.16 -4.63
CA GLN A 48 -10.10 -4.60 -4.83
C GLN A 48 -8.79 -5.08 -5.47
N HIS A 49 -8.22 -4.32 -6.43
CA HIS A 49 -6.92 -4.65 -7.00
C HIS A 49 -5.79 -4.59 -5.95
N LEU A 50 -5.81 -3.60 -5.07
CA LEU A 50 -4.87 -3.54 -3.94
C LEU A 50 -5.02 -4.75 -3.01
N LEU A 51 -6.27 -5.09 -2.63
CA LEU A 51 -6.54 -6.23 -1.76
C LEU A 51 -6.09 -7.56 -2.38
N ASP A 52 -6.31 -7.73 -3.68
CA ASP A 52 -5.90 -8.94 -4.39
C ASP A 52 -4.38 -9.00 -4.56
N ALA A 53 -3.72 -7.89 -4.87
CA ALA A 53 -2.27 -7.83 -4.93
C ALA A 53 -1.64 -8.20 -3.57
N LEU A 54 -2.19 -7.69 -2.47
CA LEU A 54 -1.77 -8.03 -1.11
C LEU A 54 -2.00 -9.52 -0.79
N ARG A 55 -3.18 -10.06 -1.09
CA ARG A 55 -3.50 -11.48 -0.89
C ARG A 55 -2.68 -12.43 -1.75
N ARG A 56 -2.09 -11.94 -2.85
CA ARG A 56 -1.14 -12.65 -3.71
C ARG A 56 0.31 -12.51 -3.25
N GLY A 57 0.56 -11.81 -2.15
CA GLY A 57 1.89 -11.60 -1.57
C GLY A 57 2.74 -10.59 -2.33
N SER A 58 2.13 -9.63 -3.03
CA SER A 58 2.88 -8.59 -3.73
C SER A 58 3.47 -7.59 -2.74
N PRO A 59 4.75 -7.18 -2.90
CA PRO A 59 5.32 -6.06 -2.16
C PRO A 59 4.49 -4.79 -2.37
N LEU A 60 4.31 -4.01 -1.32
CA LEU A 60 3.59 -2.74 -1.38
C LEU A 60 4.53 -1.55 -1.16
N ARG A 61 4.20 -0.45 -1.84
CA ARG A 61 4.79 0.87 -1.65
C ARG A 61 3.67 1.88 -1.49
N VAL A 62 3.85 2.82 -0.59
CA VAL A 62 2.87 3.87 -0.30
C VAL A 62 3.49 5.21 -0.65
N GLY A 63 2.80 6.00 -1.46
CA GLY A 63 3.12 7.38 -1.77
C GLY A 63 2.14 8.33 -1.09
N TRP A 64 2.63 9.47 -0.62
CA TRP A 64 1.82 10.58 -0.11
C TRP A 64 2.56 11.88 -0.32
N GLY A 65 1.92 13.01 -0.04
CA GLY A 65 2.56 14.31 -0.17
C GLY A 65 1.72 15.42 0.43
N GLU A 66 2.29 16.61 0.43
CA GLU A 66 1.61 17.84 0.79
C GLU A 66 1.97 18.96 -0.18
N ALA A 67 1.03 19.90 -0.32
CA ALA A 67 1.31 21.20 -0.92
C ALA A 67 1.89 22.13 0.14
N ASP A 68 2.62 23.17 -0.28
CA ASP A 68 3.05 24.24 0.59
C ASP A 68 1.86 25.14 1.00
N ALA A 69 2.13 26.12 1.86
CA ALA A 69 1.11 27.03 2.37
C ALA A 69 0.44 27.88 1.28
N ASP A 70 1.08 28.06 0.12
CA ASP A 70 0.56 28.79 -1.04
C ASP A 70 -0.15 27.85 -2.05
N GLY A 71 -0.27 26.57 -1.72
CA GLY A 71 -0.89 25.55 -2.55
C GLY A 71 -0.03 25.07 -3.72
N LYS A 72 1.26 25.42 -3.75
CA LYS A 72 2.20 24.85 -4.71
C LYS A 72 2.65 23.48 -4.21
N TRP A 73 3.02 22.60 -5.14
CA TRP A 73 3.50 21.28 -4.80
C TRP A 73 4.78 21.36 -3.96
N ALA A 74 4.78 20.81 -2.73
CA ALA A 74 5.92 20.92 -1.82
C ALA A 74 6.77 19.65 -1.80
N VAL A 75 6.15 18.49 -1.51
CA VAL A 75 6.89 17.24 -1.34
C VAL A 75 6.04 16.03 -1.73
N GLU A 76 6.69 15.07 -2.38
CA GLU A 76 6.20 13.71 -2.57
C GLU A 76 7.10 12.75 -1.81
N GLU A 77 6.49 11.93 -0.97
CA GLU A 77 7.16 10.94 -0.15
C GLU A 77 6.70 9.55 -0.58
N PHE A 78 7.65 8.62 -0.61
CA PHE A 78 7.40 7.20 -0.90
C PHE A 78 8.11 6.35 0.13
N ALA A 79 7.42 5.32 0.62
CA ALA A 79 8.03 4.31 1.48
C ALA A 79 7.53 2.92 1.10
N ASP A 80 8.45 1.95 1.15
CA ASP A 80 8.09 0.54 1.09
C ASP A 80 7.41 0.13 2.40
N ALA A 81 6.52 -0.86 2.33
CA ALA A 81 5.80 -1.38 3.48
C ALA A 81 6.46 -2.66 4.01
N GLY A 82 7.16 -2.57 5.14
CA GLY A 82 7.80 -3.71 5.80
C GLY A 82 6.82 -4.68 6.48
N PHE A 83 5.65 -4.19 6.91
CA PHE A 83 4.59 -5.03 7.50
C PHE A 83 3.21 -4.52 7.14
N THR A 84 2.28 -5.42 6.83
CA THR A 84 0.93 -5.07 6.39
C THR A 84 -0.13 -5.95 7.04
N ASN A 85 -1.31 -5.37 7.28
CA ASN A 85 -2.50 -6.06 7.75
C ASN A 85 -3.70 -5.68 6.88
N LEU A 86 -4.50 -6.69 6.53
CA LEU A 86 -5.83 -6.48 5.97
C LEU A 86 -6.87 -6.55 7.10
N MET A 87 -7.38 -5.40 7.51
CA MET A 87 -8.37 -5.25 8.56
C MET A 87 -9.79 -5.39 8.00
N ASN A 88 -10.58 -6.26 8.63
CA ASN A 88 -11.99 -6.52 8.29
C ASN A 88 -12.24 -6.79 6.79
N GLY A 89 -11.25 -7.34 6.09
CA GLY A 89 -11.33 -7.61 4.65
C GLY A 89 -11.42 -6.38 3.74
N ARG A 90 -11.26 -5.16 4.27
CA ARG A 90 -11.46 -3.89 3.54
C ARG A 90 -10.26 -2.97 3.60
N ASP A 91 -9.72 -2.74 4.80
CA ASP A 91 -8.73 -1.68 5.02
C ASP A 91 -7.33 -2.26 5.14
N VAL A 92 -6.39 -1.67 4.42
CA VAL A 92 -4.99 -2.05 4.52
C VAL A 92 -4.30 -1.08 5.45
N VAL A 93 -3.60 -1.62 6.43
CA VAL A 93 -2.73 -0.90 7.34
C VAL A 93 -1.29 -1.35 7.06
N ALA A 94 -0.41 -0.41 6.77
CA ALA A 94 1.00 -0.66 6.47
C ALA A 94 1.90 0.05 7.47
N GLN A 95 2.81 -0.69 8.11
CA GLN A 95 3.98 -0.10 8.76
C GLN A 95 5.02 0.18 7.68
N LEU A 96 5.41 1.43 7.58
CA LEU A 96 6.32 1.92 6.56
C LEU A 96 7.76 1.76 7.04
N ASP A 97 8.65 1.46 6.09
CA ASP A 97 10.07 1.34 6.38
C ASP A 97 10.61 2.65 6.99
N SER A 98 11.42 2.51 8.03
CA SER A 98 11.94 3.67 8.76
C SER A 98 12.87 4.51 7.89
N ALA A 99 12.74 5.83 8.04
CA ALA A 99 13.58 6.81 7.36
C ALA A 99 14.25 7.76 8.37
N MET A 100 15.33 8.42 7.96
CA MET A 100 15.93 9.51 8.73
C MET A 100 15.21 10.82 8.43
N ILE A 101 14.94 11.63 9.46
CA ILE A 101 14.28 12.93 9.28
C ILE A 101 15.24 13.93 8.62
N GLN A 102 14.73 14.63 7.61
CA GLN A 102 15.45 15.67 6.88
C GLN A 102 15.35 17.03 7.60
N THR A 103 16.30 17.92 7.32
CA THR A 103 16.29 19.32 7.78
C THR A 103 15.30 20.19 7.00
N ASP A 104 15.13 19.90 5.70
CA ASP A 104 14.23 20.60 4.78
C ASP A 104 13.65 19.59 3.78
N TYR A 105 12.34 19.67 3.52
CA TYR A 105 11.59 18.76 2.64
C TYR A 105 11.16 19.44 1.33
N THR A 106 11.42 20.74 1.17
CA THR A 106 10.93 21.57 0.06
C THR A 106 12.06 22.18 -0.78
N ASP A 107 13.27 22.28 -0.22
CA ASP A 107 14.48 22.73 -0.92
C ASP A 107 15.58 21.67 -0.82
N ALA A 108 15.80 20.95 -1.93
CA ALA A 108 16.80 19.89 -2.00
C ALA A 108 18.24 20.39 -1.76
N THR A 109 18.52 21.68 -1.96
CA THR A 109 19.86 22.25 -1.68
C THR A 109 20.10 22.49 -0.19
N LYS A 110 19.02 22.52 0.62
CA LYS A 110 19.04 22.65 2.07
C LYS A 110 18.74 21.33 2.80
N ALA A 111 18.41 20.28 2.05
CA ALA A 111 18.14 18.96 2.58
C ALA A 111 19.42 18.35 3.18
N GLY A 112 19.31 17.93 4.43
CA GLY A 112 20.36 17.27 5.20
C GLY A 112 19.74 16.40 6.28
N LEU A 113 20.59 15.70 7.06
CA LEU A 113 20.13 14.92 8.21
C LEU A 113 20.06 15.81 9.45
N ARG A 114 19.02 15.65 10.28
CA ARG A 114 18.93 16.39 11.54
C ARG A 114 20.03 16.01 12.55
N ASP A 115 20.39 16.98 13.38
CA ASP A 115 21.25 16.82 14.57
C ASP A 115 20.51 17.37 15.81
N PRO A 116 20.22 16.54 16.84
CA PRO A 116 20.48 15.10 16.90
C PRO A 116 19.70 14.32 15.83
N ALA A 117 20.28 13.19 15.42
CA ALA A 117 19.70 12.30 14.41
C ALA A 117 18.35 11.73 14.88
N LEU A 118 17.31 11.93 14.07
CA LEU A 118 15.96 11.41 14.33
C LEU A 118 15.59 10.37 13.28
N ARG A 119 15.07 9.24 13.75
CA ARG A 119 14.44 8.20 12.93
C ARG A 119 12.94 8.33 12.98
N TRP A 120 12.31 8.21 11.83
CA TRP A 120 10.89 8.16 11.64
C TRP A 120 10.40 6.71 11.62
N HIS A 121 9.29 6.47 12.32
CA HIS A 121 8.53 5.23 12.26
C HIS A 121 7.08 5.59 11.98
N ALA A 122 6.44 4.98 11.00
CA ALA A 122 5.05 5.32 10.71
C ALA A 122 4.20 4.16 10.24
N LEU A 123 2.91 4.42 10.32
CA LEU A 123 1.84 3.57 9.87
C LEU A 123 0.89 4.39 8.99
N ALA A 124 0.60 3.86 7.81
CA ALA A 124 -0.36 4.42 6.87
C ALA A 124 -1.54 3.46 6.71
N SER A 125 -2.72 4.01 6.47
CA SER A 125 -3.96 3.25 6.37
C SER A 125 -4.81 3.73 5.21
N THR A 126 -5.49 2.81 4.52
CA THR A 126 -6.45 3.12 3.44
C THR A 126 -7.68 3.90 3.94
N ASP A 127 -7.82 4.09 5.25
CA ASP A 127 -8.78 5.03 5.83
C ASP A 127 -8.28 6.49 5.77
N GLY A 128 -7.12 6.76 5.18
CA GLY A 128 -6.53 8.09 5.06
C GLY A 128 -5.65 8.51 6.25
N ARG A 129 -5.53 7.70 7.31
CA ARG A 129 -4.73 8.05 8.50
C ARG A 129 -3.24 7.73 8.30
N LEU A 130 -2.39 8.71 8.63
CA LEU A 130 -0.97 8.51 8.93
C LEU A 130 -0.74 8.71 10.44
N GLU A 131 -0.03 7.79 11.07
CA GLU A 131 0.52 7.98 12.41
C GLU A 131 2.01 7.74 12.40
N ALA A 132 2.77 8.69 12.93
CA ALA A 132 4.23 8.67 12.91
C ALA A 132 4.83 9.05 14.27
N LEU A 133 5.97 8.43 14.57
CA LEU A 133 6.84 8.75 15.69
C LEU A 133 8.20 9.18 15.16
N MET A 134 8.73 10.27 15.70
CA MET A 134 10.13 10.64 15.51
C MET A 134 10.87 10.29 16.80
N VAL A 135 11.93 9.51 16.65
CA VAL A 135 12.70 8.92 17.74
C VAL A 135 14.15 9.33 17.59
N GLU A 136 14.74 9.88 18.64
CA GLU A 136 16.17 10.17 18.65
C GLU A 136 16.97 8.88 18.60
N VAL A 137 17.88 8.76 17.63
CA VAL A 137 18.61 7.51 17.38
C VAL A 137 19.50 7.14 18.56
N ALA A 138 20.14 8.11 19.20
CA ALA A 138 21.10 7.87 20.27
C ALA A 138 20.44 7.38 21.57
N THR A 139 19.23 7.86 21.87
CA THR A 139 18.58 7.65 23.17
C THR A 139 17.34 6.76 23.10
N GLY A 140 16.77 6.56 21.92
CA GLY A 140 15.48 5.90 21.74
C GLY A 140 14.30 6.77 22.23
N LYS A 141 14.53 8.03 22.60
CA LYS A 141 13.48 8.92 23.10
C LYS A 141 12.57 9.35 21.96
N VAL A 142 11.27 9.18 22.14
CA VAL A 142 10.26 9.77 21.25
C VAL A 142 10.28 11.29 21.44
N THR A 143 10.60 12.02 20.38
CA THR A 143 10.67 13.50 20.38
C THR A 143 9.41 14.14 19.82
N ARG A 144 8.69 13.43 18.94
CA ARG A 144 7.43 13.88 18.36
C ARG A 144 6.53 12.69 18.03
N LYS A 145 5.22 12.89 18.21
CA LYS A 145 4.15 12.09 17.62
C LYS A 145 3.38 12.96 16.64
N LEU A 146 3.15 12.46 15.44
CA LEU A 146 2.35 13.10 14.40
C LEU A 146 1.20 12.17 14.03
N VAL A 147 -0.02 12.71 14.00
CA VAL A 147 -1.19 12.03 13.45
C VAL A 147 -1.81 12.97 12.45
N GLN A 148 -1.95 12.53 11.21
CA GLN A 148 -2.54 13.32 10.14
C GLN A 148 -3.46 12.48 9.26
N ARG A 149 -4.21 13.16 8.42
CA ARG A 149 -5.06 12.54 7.40
C ARG A 149 -4.68 13.12 6.04
N THR A 150 -4.38 12.26 5.08
CA THR A 150 -3.85 12.68 3.78
C THR A 150 -4.34 11.75 2.66
N HIS A 151 -4.07 12.14 1.42
CA HIS A 151 -4.22 11.25 0.27
C HIS A 151 -3.08 10.23 0.27
N PHE A 152 -3.42 8.96 0.09
CA PHE A 152 -2.43 7.90 -0.09
C PHE A 152 -2.58 7.25 -1.44
N HIS A 153 -1.45 7.05 -2.11
CA HIS A 153 -1.31 6.32 -3.36
C HIS A 153 -0.66 4.98 -3.06
N TRP A 154 -1.39 3.90 -3.33
CA TRP A 154 -0.95 2.55 -3.05
C TRP A 154 -0.46 1.89 -4.32
N TYR A 155 0.78 1.41 -4.26
CA TYR A 155 1.45 0.71 -5.34
C TYR A 155 1.75 -0.71 -4.93
N ALA A 156 1.74 -1.62 -5.90
CA ALA A 156 2.25 -2.97 -5.70
C ALA A 156 3.22 -3.35 -6.82
N PHE A 157 4.21 -4.17 -6.48
CA PHE A 157 5.04 -4.84 -7.49
C PHE A 157 4.31 -6.11 -7.94
N ALA A 158 3.52 -5.99 -9.01
CA ALA A 158 2.60 -7.03 -9.47
C ALA A 158 2.42 -6.98 -10.99
N PRO A 159 1.95 -8.09 -11.61
CA PRO A 159 1.41 -8.05 -12.97
C PRO A 159 0.23 -7.07 -13.09
N ASP A 160 -0.20 -6.82 -14.33
CA ASP A 160 -1.49 -6.16 -14.55
C ASP A 160 -2.62 -6.94 -13.85
N PRO A 161 -3.54 -6.29 -13.11
CA PRO A 161 -4.64 -6.99 -12.44
C PRO A 161 -5.48 -7.87 -13.37
N ALA A 162 -5.65 -7.50 -14.64
CA ALA A 162 -6.36 -8.31 -15.62
C ALA A 162 -5.61 -9.60 -16.01
N CYS A 163 -4.31 -9.66 -15.71
CA CYS A 163 -3.40 -10.73 -16.08
C CYS A 163 -2.84 -11.50 -14.88
N ASP A 164 -3.07 -11.04 -13.65
CA ASP A 164 -2.55 -11.70 -12.47
C ASP A 164 -3.35 -13.00 -12.24
N ALA A 165 -2.71 -14.14 -12.49
CA ALA A 165 -3.28 -15.47 -12.28
C ALA A 165 -2.84 -16.11 -10.96
N ARG A 166 -2.00 -15.43 -10.15
CA ARG A 166 -1.54 -15.97 -8.86
C ARG A 166 -2.72 -16.18 -7.90
N PRO A 167 -2.75 -17.21 -7.08
CA PRO A 167 -3.86 -17.39 -6.14
C PRO A 167 -3.93 -16.25 -5.11
N ALA A 168 -5.11 -15.64 -4.94
CA ALA A 168 -5.36 -14.71 -3.85
C ALA A 168 -5.76 -15.50 -2.60
N ILE A 169 -4.87 -15.55 -1.60
CA ILE A 169 -5.07 -16.36 -0.40
C ILE A 169 -5.86 -15.55 0.64
N ASN A 170 -7.00 -16.09 1.08
CA ASN A 170 -7.69 -15.58 2.27
C ASN A 170 -7.03 -16.15 3.54
N SER A 171 -6.02 -15.45 4.05
CA SER A 171 -5.27 -15.85 5.25
C SER A 171 -6.02 -15.70 6.57
N ALA A 172 -7.25 -15.19 6.58
CA ALA A 172 -8.06 -15.05 7.79
C ALA A 172 -9.56 -15.21 7.49
N PRO A 173 -10.00 -16.40 7.04
CA PRO A 173 -11.42 -16.64 6.81
C PRO A 173 -12.19 -16.52 8.13
N ARG A 174 -13.40 -15.97 8.05
CA ARG A 174 -14.26 -15.72 9.21
C ARG A 174 -14.47 -17.02 10.00
N GLY A 175 -14.25 -16.95 11.32
CA GLY A 175 -14.44 -18.08 12.23
C GLY A 175 -13.21 -18.98 12.38
N ARG A 176 -12.14 -18.81 11.58
CA ARG A 176 -10.88 -19.52 11.82
C ARG A 176 -10.10 -18.83 12.95
N MET A 177 -9.87 -19.56 14.03
CA MET A 177 -9.02 -19.13 15.14
C MET A 177 -7.66 -19.81 15.04
N ASN A 178 -6.61 -19.09 15.46
CA ASN A 178 -5.31 -19.70 15.67
C ASN A 178 -5.34 -20.56 16.94
N GLU A 179 -4.60 -21.65 16.94
CA GLU A 179 -4.34 -22.42 18.15
C GLU A 179 -3.31 -21.67 19.01
N LEU A 180 -3.68 -21.33 20.24
CA LEU A 180 -2.78 -20.68 21.18
C LEU A 180 -2.02 -21.74 21.98
N ILE A 181 -0.75 -21.95 21.64
CA ILE A 181 0.12 -22.89 22.36
C ILE A 181 0.66 -22.25 23.65
N PHE A 182 1.10 -20.98 23.58
CA PHE A 182 1.63 -20.24 24.71
C PHE A 182 1.44 -18.73 24.52
N ASP A 183 1.09 -18.02 25.59
CA ASP A 183 1.01 -16.56 25.66
C ASP A 183 1.63 -16.11 26.99
N SER A 184 2.76 -15.41 26.97
CA SER A 184 3.45 -14.98 28.20
C SER A 184 2.63 -14.03 29.08
N ARG A 185 1.54 -13.47 28.56
CA ARG A 185 0.59 -12.67 29.33
C ARG A 185 -0.40 -13.52 30.13
N LYS A 186 -0.52 -14.81 29.79
CA LYS A 186 -1.33 -15.78 30.51
C LYS A 186 -0.40 -16.62 31.36
N ALA A 187 -0.76 -16.85 32.62
CA ALA A 187 -0.02 -17.76 33.47
C ALA A 187 0.04 -19.14 32.78
N GLU A 188 1.21 -19.77 32.82
CA GLU A 188 1.38 -21.15 32.37
C GLU A 188 0.38 -22.02 33.14
N PRO A 189 -0.39 -22.91 32.49
CA PRO A 189 -1.28 -23.81 33.20
C PRO A 189 -0.44 -24.58 34.22
N ALA A 190 -0.82 -24.51 35.50
CA ALA A 190 -0.11 -25.18 36.57
C ALA A 190 0.14 -26.64 36.16
N SER A 191 1.42 -27.01 36.08
CA SER A 191 1.78 -28.40 35.81
C SER A 191 1.10 -29.27 36.86
N ALA A 192 0.35 -30.28 36.39
CA ALA A 192 -0.28 -31.22 37.29
C ALA A 192 0.82 -31.83 38.18
N PRO A 193 0.66 -31.84 39.51
CA PRO A 193 1.68 -32.39 40.40
C PRO A 193 1.92 -33.85 40.01
N ALA A 194 3.20 -34.22 39.92
CA ALA A 194 3.60 -35.58 39.62
C ALA A 194 2.92 -36.55 40.61
N PRO A 195 2.43 -37.72 40.16
CA PRO A 195 1.78 -38.68 41.04
C PRO A 195 2.74 -39.09 42.15
N VAL A 196 2.34 -38.82 43.40
CA VAL A 196 3.07 -39.25 44.59
C VAL A 196 3.10 -40.77 44.59
N LYS A 197 4.28 -41.36 44.42
CA LYS A 197 4.46 -42.81 44.59
C LYS A 197 4.19 -43.16 46.06
N PRO A 198 3.32 -44.14 46.36
CA PRO A 198 3.11 -44.58 47.73
C PRO A 198 4.42 -45.17 48.27
N ALA A 199 4.83 -44.69 49.45
CA ALA A 199 5.94 -45.28 50.20
C ALA A 199 5.58 -46.73 50.56
N LYS A 200 6.49 -47.66 50.26
CA LYS A 200 6.52 -49.01 50.81
C LYS A 200 7.68 -49.11 51.78
#